data_AF-A0A4Y5Z5I4-F1
#
_entry.id   AF-A0A4Y5Z5I4-F1
#
_cell.length_a   1.000
_cell.length_b   1.000
_cell.length_c   1.000
_cell.angle_alpha   90.00
_cell.angle_beta   90.00
_cell.angle_gamma   90.00
#
_symmetry.space_group_name_H-M   'P 1'
#
loop_
_entity.id
_entity.type
_entity.pdbx_description
1 polymer ?
#
loop_
_entity_poly.entity_id
_entity_poly.type
_entity_poly.pdbx_seq_one_letter_code
_entity_poly.pdbx_strand_id
1 'polypeptide(L)'
;MGWIVLGCVSAAYAGDADVPAPRSVASVLEDTHAAALEIIRNAGGGFSIGAFVARQNAELLVPELAAMAAATEGKAVGDLNDVQQSFLGGTLNAADDMRRSERYPRRKSAAMLAQADALLSTLSATYRFPRVLDFSPRYVVAPATPTAVDVVINGHALDAHTPALSLQGKACEARGGNAEQLHFHCMLPAATAAPTLSYLTLSLATYPPRPWWAFAVDWLRDDPEPVRYTLALAELPRTVGGFDATARVSTSDPGSEASVTLPVGEVAWGGTRDIALPNGAIFVTLRGRQADGRVFEDTSSAASAHPWYATTIDLKARRMVIRARGLDEALAQP
;
A
#
# COMPACT_ATOMS: atom_id res chain seq x y z
N MET A 1 5.19 -66.96 -27.24
CA MET A 1 4.81 -65.57 -27.61
C MET A 1 3.48 -65.29 -26.94
N GLY A 2 3.55 -64.62 -25.79
CA GLY A 2 2.44 -64.49 -24.85
C GLY A 2 1.52 -63.34 -25.23
N TRP A 3 0.23 -63.64 -25.23
CA TRP A 3 -0.86 -62.69 -25.20
C TRP A 3 -1.09 -62.26 -23.75
N ILE A 4 -1.09 -60.96 -23.48
CA ILE A 4 -1.62 -60.41 -22.23
C ILE A 4 -2.58 -59.28 -22.55
N VAL A 5 -3.80 -59.50 -22.08
CA VAL A 5 -4.96 -58.63 -22.02
C VAL A 5 -4.65 -57.43 -21.11
N LEU A 6 -4.94 -56.21 -21.57
CA LEU A 6 -5.20 -55.08 -20.66
C LEU A 6 -6.59 -54.52 -20.97
N GLY A 7 -7.46 -54.67 -19.99
CA GLY A 7 -8.87 -54.34 -20.07
C GLY A 7 -9.13 -52.84 -20.00
N CYS A 8 -10.23 -52.46 -20.66
CA CYS A 8 -10.96 -51.23 -20.41
C CYS A 8 -11.38 -51.14 -18.94
N VAL A 9 -10.98 -50.06 -18.27
CA VAL A 9 -11.69 -49.58 -17.07
C VAL A 9 -12.36 -48.27 -17.47
N SER A 10 -13.61 -48.41 -17.90
CA SER A 10 -14.56 -47.31 -17.99
C SER A 10 -15.01 -46.96 -16.57
N ALA A 11 -14.27 -46.08 -15.90
CA ALA A 11 -14.80 -45.41 -14.72
C ALA A 11 -15.67 -44.24 -15.20
N ALA A 12 -16.97 -44.50 -15.34
CA ALA A 12 -17.98 -43.46 -15.46
C ALA A 12 -18.00 -42.66 -14.15
N TYR A 13 -17.26 -41.56 -14.11
CA TYR A 13 -17.50 -40.50 -13.16
C TYR A 13 -18.72 -39.71 -13.66
N ALA A 14 -19.92 -40.22 -13.34
CA ALA A 14 -21.14 -39.42 -13.34
C ALA A 14 -21.12 -38.57 -12.08
N GLY A 15 -20.29 -37.52 -12.10
CA GLY A 15 -20.49 -36.36 -11.24
C GLY A 15 -21.07 -35.27 -12.12
N ASP A 16 -22.30 -34.84 -11.81
CA ASP A 16 -22.81 -33.52 -12.19
C ASP A 16 -21.90 -32.46 -11.58
N ALA A 17 -20.69 -32.33 -12.12
CA ALA A 17 -19.95 -31.09 -12.04
C ALA A 17 -20.73 -30.14 -12.93
N ASP A 18 -21.56 -29.32 -12.29
CA ASP A 18 -22.14 -28.10 -12.82
C ASP A 18 -21.04 -27.41 -13.64
N VAL A 19 -20.99 -27.67 -14.96
CA VAL A 19 -19.98 -27.06 -15.83
C VAL A 19 -20.41 -25.61 -15.88
N PRO A 20 -19.69 -24.70 -15.19
CA PRO A 20 -20.15 -23.32 -15.13
C PRO A 20 -20.24 -22.82 -16.56
N ALA A 21 -21.40 -22.27 -16.91
CA ALA A 21 -21.64 -21.74 -18.25
C ALA A 21 -20.43 -20.89 -18.69
N PRO A 22 -19.99 -20.98 -19.96
CA PRO A 22 -18.81 -20.29 -20.43
C PRO A 22 -18.92 -18.80 -20.08
N ARG A 23 -18.09 -18.35 -19.12
CA ARG A 23 -18.09 -16.97 -18.67
C ARG A 23 -17.57 -16.09 -19.80
N SER A 24 -18.26 -15.00 -20.08
CA SER A 24 -17.75 -13.99 -21.02
C SER A 24 -16.58 -13.24 -20.37
N VAL A 25 -15.65 -12.75 -21.19
CA VAL A 25 -14.54 -11.91 -20.71
C VAL A 25 -15.06 -10.68 -19.96
N ALA A 26 -16.15 -10.09 -20.47
CA ALA A 26 -16.83 -8.98 -19.83
C ALA A 26 -17.27 -9.29 -18.39
N SER A 27 -17.85 -10.47 -18.14
CA SER A 27 -18.31 -10.85 -16.79
C SER A 27 -17.16 -10.97 -15.77
N VAL A 28 -16.01 -11.49 -16.20
CA VAL A 28 -14.80 -11.61 -15.37
C VAL A 28 -14.23 -10.23 -15.02
N LEU A 29 -14.18 -9.33 -16.00
CA LEU A 29 -13.67 -7.97 -15.80
C LEU A 29 -14.61 -7.15 -14.90
N GLU A 30 -15.92 -7.33 -15.04
CA GLU A 30 -16.93 -6.72 -14.18
C GLU A 30 -16.82 -7.20 -12.73
N ASP A 31 -16.64 -8.52 -12.52
CA ASP A 31 -16.43 -9.10 -11.19
C ASP A 31 -15.17 -8.53 -10.50
N THR A 32 -14.10 -8.39 -11.27
CA THR A 32 -12.81 -7.85 -10.79
C THR A 32 -12.92 -6.36 -10.51
N HIS A 33 -13.60 -5.60 -11.37
CA HIS A 33 -13.90 -4.19 -11.16
C HIS A 33 -14.72 -3.99 -9.89
N ALA A 34 -15.76 -4.81 -9.66
CA ALA A 34 -16.56 -4.76 -8.45
C ALA A 34 -15.73 -5.06 -7.20
N ALA A 35 -14.83 -6.06 -7.25
CA ALA A 35 -13.91 -6.37 -6.16
C ALA A 35 -12.92 -5.22 -5.88
N ALA A 36 -12.38 -4.59 -6.93
CA ALA A 36 -11.51 -3.42 -6.80
C ALA A 36 -12.24 -2.24 -6.13
N LEU A 37 -13.48 -1.95 -6.53
CA LEU A 37 -14.32 -0.92 -5.90
C LEU A 37 -14.66 -1.26 -4.43
N GLU A 38 -14.87 -2.53 -4.12
CA GLU A 38 -15.08 -2.98 -2.75
C GLU A 38 -13.83 -2.74 -1.87
N ILE A 39 -12.63 -3.01 -2.38
CA ILE A 39 -11.37 -2.66 -1.69
C ILE A 39 -11.28 -1.16 -1.47
N ILE A 40 -11.58 -0.35 -2.48
CA ILE A 40 -11.55 1.13 -2.36
C ILE A 40 -12.48 1.60 -1.24
N ARG A 41 -13.70 1.03 -1.16
CA ARG A 41 -14.69 1.33 -0.12
C ARG A 41 -14.25 0.86 1.26
N ASN A 42 -13.79 -0.38 1.38
CA ASN A 42 -13.41 -0.98 2.66
C ASN A 42 -12.10 -0.39 3.20
N ALA A 43 -11.18 -0.01 2.31
CA ALA A 43 -9.97 0.73 2.67
C ALA A 43 -10.26 2.12 3.25
N GLY A 44 -11.43 2.70 2.94
CA GLY A 44 -11.89 3.94 3.57
C GLY A 44 -12.28 3.79 5.04
N GLY A 45 -12.52 2.57 5.53
CA GLY A 45 -12.94 2.30 6.91
C GLY A 45 -11.83 1.84 7.86
N GLY A 46 -10.73 1.29 7.34
CA GLY A 46 -9.63 0.75 8.14
C GLY A 46 -8.32 1.49 7.94
N PHE A 47 -7.79 2.12 9.00
CA PHE A 47 -6.47 2.78 9.02
C PHE A 47 -5.33 1.76 8.95
N SER A 48 -5.12 1.15 7.78
CA SER A 48 -3.87 0.44 7.50
C SER A 48 -3.29 0.92 6.17
N ILE A 49 -1.98 1.14 6.16
CA ILE A 49 -1.24 1.52 4.94
C ILE A 49 -1.38 0.43 3.87
N GLY A 50 -1.59 -0.83 4.26
CA GLY A 50 -1.95 -1.91 3.34
C GLY A 50 -3.24 -1.65 2.58
N ALA A 51 -4.29 -1.17 3.26
CA ALA A 51 -5.56 -0.85 2.64
C ALA A 51 -5.44 0.33 1.66
N PHE A 52 -4.62 1.33 1.99
CA PHE A 52 -4.34 2.45 1.10
C PHE A 52 -3.56 2.04 -0.16
N VAL A 53 -2.51 1.23 0.00
CA VAL A 53 -1.75 0.70 -1.15
C VAL A 53 -2.66 -0.17 -2.03
N ALA A 54 -3.52 -0.99 -1.41
CA ALA A 54 -4.51 -1.78 -2.13
C ALA A 54 -5.51 -0.89 -2.88
N ARG A 55 -6.00 0.18 -2.25
CA ARG A 55 -6.87 1.18 -2.88
C ARG A 55 -6.21 1.85 -4.07
N GLN A 56 -4.98 2.36 -3.94
CA GLN A 56 -4.27 2.98 -5.05
C GLN A 56 -4.05 2.00 -6.19
N ASN A 57 -3.65 0.76 -5.87
CA ASN A 57 -3.44 -0.25 -6.89
C ASN A 57 -4.77 -0.64 -7.55
N ALA A 58 -5.89 -0.65 -6.82
CA ALA A 58 -7.22 -0.84 -7.36
C ALA A 58 -7.65 0.33 -8.27
N GLU A 59 -7.45 1.58 -7.85
CA GLU A 59 -7.73 2.78 -8.65
C GLU A 59 -6.91 2.82 -9.95
N LEU A 60 -5.68 2.28 -9.93
CA LEU A 60 -4.85 2.08 -11.13
C LEU A 60 -5.34 0.90 -11.98
N LEU A 61 -5.83 -0.19 -11.37
CA LEU A 61 -6.29 -1.38 -12.07
C LEU A 61 -7.62 -1.18 -12.80
N VAL A 62 -8.54 -0.36 -12.27
CA VAL A 62 -9.89 -0.19 -12.84
C VAL A 62 -9.88 0.33 -14.29
N PRO A 63 -9.17 1.43 -14.63
CA PRO A 63 -9.05 1.89 -16.01
C PRO A 63 -8.46 0.81 -16.94
N GLU A 64 -7.57 -0.02 -16.42
CA GLU A 64 -6.92 -1.07 -17.20
C GLU A 64 -7.86 -2.21 -17.54
N LEU A 65 -8.66 -2.65 -16.57
CA LEU A 65 -9.71 -3.63 -16.80
C LEU A 65 -10.75 -3.10 -17.78
N ALA A 66 -11.09 -1.81 -17.73
CA ALA A 66 -12.02 -1.18 -18.66
C ALA A 66 -11.46 -1.15 -20.10
N ALA A 67 -10.19 -0.78 -20.27
CA ALA A 67 -9.53 -0.80 -21.57
C ALA A 67 -9.45 -2.22 -22.15
N MET A 68 -9.17 -3.22 -21.31
CA MET A 68 -9.21 -4.63 -21.72
C MET A 68 -10.61 -5.10 -22.09
N ALA A 69 -11.64 -4.70 -21.34
CA ALA A 69 -13.02 -5.06 -21.62
C ALA A 69 -13.44 -4.56 -23.01
N ALA A 70 -13.10 -3.31 -23.32
CA ALA A 70 -13.34 -2.74 -24.65
C ALA A 70 -12.56 -3.48 -25.75
N ALA A 71 -11.30 -3.84 -25.52
CA ALA A 71 -10.48 -4.55 -26.51
C ALA A 71 -10.88 -6.02 -26.75
N THR A 72 -11.64 -6.61 -25.82
CA THR A 72 -12.07 -8.01 -25.85
C THR A 72 -13.58 -8.17 -26.03
N GLU A 73 -14.28 -7.07 -26.29
CA GLU A 73 -15.73 -7.05 -26.51
C GLU A 73 -16.11 -8.03 -27.64
N GLY A 74 -17.07 -8.92 -27.36
CA GLY A 74 -17.54 -9.93 -28.29
C GLY A 74 -16.72 -11.22 -28.39
N LYS A 75 -15.61 -11.38 -27.64
CA LYS A 75 -14.81 -12.63 -27.62
C LYS A 75 -15.21 -13.55 -26.46
N ALA A 76 -15.29 -14.86 -26.72
CA ALA A 76 -15.40 -15.84 -25.65
C ALA A 76 -14.02 -16.12 -25.03
N VAL A 77 -13.96 -16.58 -23.78
CA VAL A 77 -12.70 -16.91 -23.10
C VAL A 77 -11.89 -17.98 -23.86
N GLY A 78 -12.58 -18.92 -24.52
CA GLY A 78 -11.95 -19.94 -25.35
C GLY A 78 -11.31 -19.42 -26.65
N ASP A 79 -11.70 -18.23 -27.10
CA ASP A 79 -11.16 -17.59 -28.32
C ASP A 79 -9.92 -16.72 -28.02
N LEU A 80 -9.53 -16.66 -26.75
CA LEU A 80 -8.36 -15.94 -26.29
C LEU A 80 -7.12 -16.82 -26.45
N ASN A 81 -5.98 -16.19 -26.72
CA ASN A 81 -4.70 -16.89 -26.72
C ASN A 81 -4.27 -17.26 -25.29
N ASP A 82 -3.30 -18.17 -25.15
CA ASP A 82 -2.83 -18.69 -23.85
C ASP A 82 -2.42 -17.58 -22.87
N VAL A 83 -1.86 -16.49 -23.39
CA VAL A 83 -1.43 -15.31 -22.64
C VAL A 83 -2.63 -14.56 -22.04
N GLN A 84 -3.68 -14.36 -22.83
CA GLN A 84 -4.94 -13.73 -22.41
C GLN A 84 -5.76 -14.63 -21.46
N GLN A 85 -5.76 -15.95 -21.68
CA GLN A 85 -6.42 -16.91 -20.79
C GLN A 85 -5.72 -16.97 -19.42
N SER A 86 -4.37 -17.03 -19.41
CA SER A 86 -3.59 -17.01 -18.18
C SER A 86 -3.80 -15.72 -17.39
N PHE A 87 -3.99 -14.58 -18.07
CA PHE A 87 -4.37 -13.34 -17.41
C PHE A 87 -5.70 -13.45 -16.70
N LEU A 88 -6.76 -13.83 -17.42
CA LEU A 88 -8.11 -13.87 -16.85
C LEU A 88 -8.18 -14.84 -15.69
N GLY A 89 -7.48 -15.98 -15.78
CA GLY A 89 -7.31 -16.89 -14.66
C GLY A 89 -6.59 -16.23 -13.46
N GLY A 90 -5.50 -15.49 -13.71
CA GLY A 90 -4.78 -14.73 -12.67
C GLY A 90 -5.63 -13.63 -12.03
N THR A 91 -6.38 -12.88 -12.84
CA THR A 91 -7.27 -11.82 -12.42
C THR A 91 -8.46 -12.36 -11.63
N LEU A 92 -9.04 -13.50 -12.03
CA LEU A 92 -10.08 -14.19 -11.27
C LEU A 92 -9.57 -14.68 -9.92
N ASN A 93 -8.41 -15.37 -9.91
CA ASN A 93 -7.80 -15.84 -8.67
C ASN A 93 -7.50 -14.68 -7.73
N ALA A 94 -7.08 -13.55 -8.29
CA ALA A 94 -6.77 -12.39 -7.49
C ALA A 94 -8.01 -11.62 -7.03
N ALA A 95 -9.08 -11.53 -7.83
CA ALA A 95 -10.37 -11.00 -7.41
C ALA A 95 -11.00 -11.89 -6.30
N ASP A 96 -10.88 -13.21 -6.42
CA ASP A 96 -11.28 -14.15 -5.39
C ASP A 96 -10.42 -13.99 -4.12
N ASP A 97 -9.10 -13.83 -4.25
CA ASP A 97 -8.20 -13.53 -3.13
C ASP A 97 -8.53 -12.18 -2.47
N MET A 98 -8.92 -11.17 -3.26
CA MET A 98 -9.38 -9.87 -2.80
C MET A 98 -10.68 -9.97 -2.01
N ARG A 99 -11.64 -10.79 -2.48
CA ARG A 99 -12.92 -11.03 -1.81
C ARG A 99 -12.77 -11.87 -0.53
N ARG A 100 -11.83 -12.83 -0.52
CA ARG A 100 -11.64 -13.76 0.61
C ARG A 100 -10.76 -13.23 1.72
N SER A 101 -9.99 -12.16 1.49
CA SER A 101 -8.98 -11.69 2.44
C SER A 101 -9.21 -10.22 2.82
N GLU A 102 -9.58 -9.98 4.07
CA GLU A 102 -9.43 -8.66 4.72
C GLU A 102 -7.95 -8.20 4.75
N ARG A 103 -7.01 -9.11 4.49
CA ARG A 103 -5.56 -8.92 4.58
C ARG A 103 -4.93 -9.16 3.22
N TYR A 104 -5.19 -8.27 2.28
CA TYR A 104 -4.55 -8.33 0.98
C TYR A 104 -3.09 -7.82 1.09
N PRO A 105 -2.05 -8.67 0.96
CA PRO A 105 -0.68 -8.23 1.15
C PRO A 105 -0.21 -7.43 -0.07
N ARG A 106 0.39 -6.27 0.19
CA ARG A 106 1.01 -5.31 -0.78
C ARG A 106 1.77 -5.95 -1.96
N ARG A 107 2.41 -7.10 -1.75
CA ARG A 107 3.16 -7.83 -2.78
C ARG A 107 2.25 -8.41 -3.88
N LYS A 108 1.03 -8.85 -3.55
CA LYS A 108 0.10 -9.44 -4.51
C LYS A 108 -0.49 -8.40 -5.47
N SER A 109 -0.79 -7.18 -5.00
CA SER A 109 -1.36 -6.13 -5.87
C SER A 109 -0.31 -5.55 -6.81
N ALA A 110 0.93 -5.40 -6.33
CA ALA A 110 2.05 -5.03 -7.20
C ALA A 110 2.29 -6.09 -8.29
N ALA A 111 2.23 -7.39 -7.93
CA ALA A 111 2.36 -8.48 -8.90
C ALA A 111 1.21 -8.48 -9.93
N MET A 112 -0.03 -8.20 -9.50
CA MET A 112 -1.16 -8.07 -10.42
C MET A 112 -1.01 -6.89 -11.39
N LEU A 113 -0.61 -5.72 -10.90
CA LEU A 113 -0.39 -4.54 -11.75
C LEU A 113 0.69 -4.84 -12.79
N ALA A 114 1.81 -5.44 -12.37
CA ALA A 114 2.87 -5.85 -13.27
C ALA A 114 2.39 -6.90 -14.30
N GLN A 115 1.53 -7.84 -13.90
CA GLN A 115 0.97 -8.84 -14.80
C GLN A 115 -0.01 -8.21 -15.80
N ALA A 116 -0.96 -7.39 -15.34
CA ALA A 116 -1.90 -6.66 -16.18
C ALA A 116 -1.18 -5.77 -17.19
N ASP A 117 -0.14 -5.07 -16.74
CA ASP A 117 0.69 -4.24 -17.61
C ASP A 117 1.42 -5.07 -18.66
N ALA A 118 2.11 -6.15 -18.26
CA ALA A 118 2.80 -7.05 -19.20
C ALA A 118 1.87 -7.59 -20.30
N LEU A 119 0.58 -7.71 -20.03
CA LEU A 119 -0.41 -8.22 -20.98
C LEU A 119 -1.03 -7.15 -21.86
N LEU A 120 -1.32 -5.98 -21.29
CA LEU A 120 -1.67 -4.79 -22.05
C LEU A 120 -0.54 -4.43 -23.01
N SER A 121 0.69 -4.76 -22.62
CA SER A 121 1.86 -4.72 -23.49
C SER A 121 1.75 -5.66 -24.71
N THR A 122 1.11 -6.82 -24.59
CA THR A 122 0.94 -7.72 -25.75
C THR A 122 -0.16 -7.26 -26.72
N LEU A 123 -1.00 -6.29 -26.33
CA LEU A 123 -2.07 -5.75 -27.17
C LEU A 123 -1.54 -4.61 -28.04
N SER A 124 -1.30 -4.92 -29.32
CA SER A 124 -0.64 -4.05 -30.31
C SER A 124 -1.25 -2.65 -30.56
N ALA A 125 -2.45 -2.35 -30.04
CA ALA A 125 -3.14 -1.06 -30.25
C ALA A 125 -3.27 -0.18 -28.99
N THR A 126 -3.14 -0.73 -27.78
CA THR A 126 -3.37 -0.03 -26.50
C THR A 126 -2.08 0.47 -25.83
N TYR A 127 -0.91 0.09 -26.37
CA TYR A 127 0.42 0.21 -25.75
C TYR A 127 0.92 1.64 -25.48
N ARG A 128 0.26 2.70 -25.96
CA ARG A 128 0.83 4.05 -25.98
C ARG A 128 0.26 5.01 -24.94
N PHE A 129 -0.46 4.52 -23.95
CA PHE A 129 -0.92 5.38 -22.85
C PHE A 129 0.10 5.33 -21.71
N PRO A 130 0.43 6.49 -21.11
CA PRO A 130 1.27 6.54 -19.93
C PRO A 130 0.55 5.79 -18.80
N ARG A 131 1.29 5.15 -17.91
CA ARG A 131 0.73 4.36 -16.80
C ARG A 131 1.61 4.46 -15.58
N VAL A 132 1.02 4.77 -14.44
CA VAL A 132 1.70 4.71 -13.14
C VAL A 132 1.53 3.32 -12.55
N LEU A 133 2.64 2.68 -12.18
CA LEU A 133 2.64 1.39 -11.51
C LEU A 133 2.93 1.52 -10.01
N ASP A 134 3.84 2.42 -9.64
CA ASP A 134 4.24 2.64 -8.26
C ASP A 134 4.77 4.07 -8.08
N PHE A 135 4.89 4.51 -6.83
CA PHE A 135 5.68 5.68 -6.49
C PHE A 135 6.29 5.56 -5.10
N SER A 136 7.38 6.30 -4.89
CA SER A 136 8.13 6.34 -3.65
C SER A 136 8.54 7.79 -3.32
N PRO A 137 8.54 8.22 -2.05
CA PRO A 137 8.03 7.47 -0.90
C PRO A 137 6.50 7.43 -0.90
N ARG A 138 5.92 6.41 -0.27
CA ARG A 138 4.47 6.33 -0.02
C ARG A 138 4.05 7.03 1.26
N TYR A 139 5.02 7.31 2.12
CA TYR A 139 4.82 7.97 3.41
C TYR A 139 5.97 8.93 3.70
N VAL A 140 5.65 9.98 4.44
CA VAL A 140 6.61 10.94 5.00
C VAL A 140 6.25 11.20 6.44
N VAL A 141 7.25 11.52 7.26
CA VAL A 141 6.99 12.07 8.60
C VAL A 141 6.71 13.55 8.44
N ALA A 142 5.59 14.00 9.00
CA ALA A 142 5.17 15.39 9.09
C ALA A 142 6.34 16.28 9.54
N PRO A 143 6.86 17.18 8.67
CA PRO A 143 8.07 17.90 9.00
C PRO A 143 7.73 19.10 9.89
N ALA A 144 8.63 19.42 10.85
CA ALA A 144 8.45 20.55 11.75
C ALA A 144 8.58 21.90 11.04
N THR A 145 9.39 21.92 9.98
CA THR A 145 9.61 23.04 9.06
C THR A 145 9.38 22.54 7.64
N PRO A 146 9.14 23.40 6.64
CA PRO A 146 9.04 22.93 5.26
C PRO A 146 10.32 22.19 4.86
N THR A 147 10.17 21.00 4.28
CA THR A 147 11.29 20.17 3.85
C THR A 147 11.03 19.62 2.47
N ALA A 148 12.07 19.48 1.67
CA ALA A 148 11.94 18.83 0.40
C ALA A 148 11.89 17.29 0.55
N VAL A 149 11.15 16.65 -0.35
CA VAL A 149 11.11 15.20 -0.52
C VAL A 149 11.27 14.86 -1.99
N ASP A 150 12.10 13.88 -2.28
CA ASP A 150 12.24 13.34 -3.62
C ASP A 150 11.16 12.28 -3.86
N VAL A 151 10.32 12.51 -4.86
CA VAL A 151 9.25 11.61 -5.28
C VAL A 151 9.65 10.97 -6.61
N VAL A 152 9.73 9.64 -6.59
CA VAL A 152 9.98 8.80 -7.76
C VAL A 152 8.66 8.15 -8.17
N ILE A 153 8.25 8.37 -9.42
CA ILE A 153 7.11 7.68 -10.04
C ILE A 153 7.67 6.59 -10.95
N ASN A 154 7.23 5.35 -10.77
CA ASN A 154 7.57 4.23 -11.65
C ASN A 154 6.35 3.84 -12.48
N GLY A 155 6.57 3.47 -13.74
CA GLY A 155 5.48 3.21 -14.67
C GLY A 155 5.93 2.77 -16.05
N HIS A 156 5.04 2.92 -17.02
CA HIS A 156 5.31 2.67 -18.44
C HIS A 156 4.85 3.86 -19.28
N ALA A 157 5.62 4.15 -20.34
CA ALA A 157 5.35 5.24 -21.26
C ALA A 157 5.06 6.58 -20.57
N LEU A 158 5.68 6.85 -19.41
CA LEU A 158 5.41 8.01 -18.55
C LEU A 158 5.80 9.38 -19.15
N ASP A 159 6.36 9.37 -20.37
CA ASP A 159 6.94 10.49 -21.12
C ASP A 159 7.69 11.53 -20.27
N ALA A 160 9.01 11.51 -20.34
CA ALA A 160 9.87 12.40 -19.58
C ALA A 160 9.87 13.86 -20.10
N HIS A 161 9.26 14.15 -21.26
CA HIS A 161 9.41 15.45 -21.91
C HIS A 161 8.56 16.58 -21.32
N THR A 162 7.39 16.28 -20.73
CA THR A 162 6.54 17.29 -20.08
C THR A 162 5.75 16.77 -18.84
N PRO A 163 6.28 15.88 -17.99
CA PRO A 163 5.48 15.41 -16.87
C PRO A 163 5.43 16.50 -15.77
N ALA A 164 4.24 16.71 -15.23
CA ALA A 164 4.01 17.70 -14.18
C ALA A 164 3.45 17.02 -12.93
N LEU A 165 4.17 17.12 -11.82
CA LEU A 165 3.69 16.67 -10.52
C LEU A 165 3.38 17.89 -9.66
N SER A 166 2.30 17.81 -8.89
CA SER A 166 2.00 18.77 -7.85
C SER A 166 1.65 18.07 -6.55
N LEU A 167 2.10 18.65 -5.43
CA LEU A 167 1.78 18.23 -4.07
C LEU A 167 0.89 19.30 -3.44
N GLN A 168 -0.33 18.93 -3.05
CA GLN A 168 -1.33 19.87 -2.52
C GLN A 168 -1.54 21.11 -3.41
N GLY A 169 -1.56 20.89 -4.73
CA GLY A 169 -1.68 21.94 -5.74
C GLY A 169 -0.43 22.79 -5.97
N LYS A 170 0.68 22.56 -5.24
CA LYS A 170 1.97 23.21 -5.49
C LYS A 170 2.82 22.37 -6.43
N ALA A 171 3.32 22.98 -7.50
CA ALA A 171 4.18 22.28 -8.45
C ALA A 171 5.46 21.75 -7.79
N CYS A 172 5.83 20.52 -8.12
CA CYS A 172 7.12 19.93 -7.79
C CYS A 172 8.11 20.21 -8.93
N GLU A 173 9.39 20.35 -8.59
CA GLU A 173 10.46 20.52 -9.58
C GLU A 173 10.79 19.17 -10.22
N ALA A 174 10.66 19.04 -11.54
CA ALA A 174 11.08 17.84 -12.25
C ALA A 174 12.62 17.76 -12.24
N ARG A 175 13.16 16.64 -11.73
CA ARG A 175 14.61 16.37 -11.68
C ARG A 175 15.11 15.56 -12.88
N GLY A 176 14.19 15.10 -13.72
CA GLY A 176 14.46 14.27 -14.89
C GLY A 176 13.78 12.91 -14.79
N GLY A 177 14.06 12.04 -15.76
CA GLY A 177 13.44 10.74 -15.85
C GLY A 177 13.60 10.11 -17.22
N ASN A 178 12.95 8.97 -17.40
CA ASN A 178 12.82 8.26 -18.65
C ASN A 178 11.36 7.78 -18.81
N ALA A 179 11.10 6.94 -19.81
CA ALA A 179 9.75 6.43 -20.08
C ALA A 179 9.19 5.52 -18.98
N GLU A 180 10.02 5.05 -18.05
CA GLU A 180 9.64 4.10 -17.00
C GLU A 180 9.72 4.70 -15.59
N GLN A 181 10.45 5.80 -15.44
CA GLN A 181 10.71 6.39 -14.15
C GLN A 181 10.85 7.91 -14.23
N LEU A 182 10.08 8.62 -13.41
CA LEU A 182 10.14 10.08 -13.28
C LEU A 182 10.58 10.47 -11.88
N HIS A 183 11.41 11.50 -11.79
CA HIS A 183 11.94 12.02 -10.53
C HIS A 183 11.47 13.46 -10.32
N PHE A 184 10.92 13.73 -9.15
CA PHE A 184 10.43 15.04 -8.75
C PHE A 184 10.96 15.42 -7.40
N HIS A 185 11.17 16.70 -7.21
CA HIS A 185 11.54 17.30 -5.94
C HIS A 185 10.37 18.16 -5.46
N CYS A 186 9.69 17.70 -4.41
CA CYS A 186 8.48 18.31 -3.88
C CYS A 186 8.75 19.00 -2.54
N MET A 187 8.19 20.18 -2.32
CA MET A 187 8.25 20.85 -1.03
C MET A 187 7.08 20.41 -0.15
N LEU A 188 7.36 19.67 0.92
CA LEU A 188 6.38 19.39 1.96
C LEU A 188 6.09 20.67 2.75
N PRO A 189 4.81 21.03 2.96
CA PRO A 189 4.48 22.09 3.88
C PRO A 189 4.90 21.70 5.30
N ALA A 190 5.15 22.69 6.16
CA ALA A 190 5.25 22.41 7.58
C ALA A 190 3.90 21.86 8.06
N ALA A 191 3.93 20.72 8.74
CA ALA A 191 2.70 20.16 9.27
C ALA A 191 2.19 21.07 10.39
N THR A 192 0.92 21.48 10.27
CA THR A 192 0.16 21.85 11.46
C THR A 192 0.22 20.65 12.41
N ALA A 193 0.34 20.87 13.72
CA ALA A 193 0.66 19.85 14.72
C ALA A 193 -0.45 18.80 14.92
N ALA A 194 -1.08 18.30 13.85
CA ALA A 194 -2.06 17.26 13.88
C ALA A 194 -1.41 15.99 14.45
N PRO A 195 -1.95 15.43 15.55
CA PRO A 195 -1.41 14.24 16.17
C PRO A 195 -1.72 12.95 15.40
N THR A 196 -2.41 13.07 14.25
CA THR A 196 -2.98 11.96 13.49
C THR A 196 -2.38 11.85 12.10
N LEU A 197 -2.43 10.65 11.54
CA LEU A 197 -2.14 10.38 10.13
C LEU A 197 -2.97 11.29 9.22
N SER A 198 -2.32 12.09 8.39
CA SER A 198 -2.91 12.91 7.33
C SER A 198 -2.52 12.35 5.96
N TYR A 199 -3.18 12.84 4.91
CA TYR A 199 -2.87 12.46 3.54
C TYR A 199 -2.65 13.70 2.70
N LEU A 200 -1.57 13.69 1.92
CA LEU A 200 -1.25 14.74 0.98
C LEU A 200 -1.56 14.29 -0.44
N THR A 201 -2.34 15.09 -1.17
CA THR A 201 -2.67 14.77 -2.56
C THR A 201 -1.50 15.08 -3.48
N LEU A 202 -1.08 14.09 -4.26
CA LEU A 202 -0.13 14.19 -5.36
C LEU A 202 -0.92 14.12 -6.67
N SER A 203 -0.86 15.15 -7.51
CA SER A 203 -1.51 15.13 -8.83
C SER A 203 -0.43 15.08 -9.90
N LEU A 204 -0.35 13.97 -10.61
CA LEU A 204 0.56 13.76 -11.72
C LEU A 204 -0.21 13.95 -13.04
N ALA A 205 0.35 14.74 -13.94
CA ALA A 205 -0.07 14.82 -15.33
C ALA A 205 1.05 14.27 -16.22
N THR A 206 0.70 13.32 -17.07
CA THR A 206 1.58 12.71 -18.08
C THR A 206 0.92 12.81 -19.45
N TYR A 207 1.71 12.73 -20.51
CA TYR A 207 1.24 12.84 -21.87
C TYR A 207 1.50 11.52 -22.59
N PRO A 208 0.56 11.04 -23.43
CA PRO A 208 0.83 9.88 -24.25
C PRO A 208 1.97 10.18 -25.23
N PRO A 209 2.94 9.25 -25.40
CA PRO A 209 4.04 9.42 -26.33
C PRO A 209 3.52 9.78 -27.73
N ARG A 210 3.92 10.96 -28.21
CA ARG A 210 3.62 11.37 -29.58
C ARG A 210 4.37 10.46 -30.55
N PRO A 211 3.68 9.82 -31.52
CA PRO A 211 4.38 9.17 -32.63
C PRO A 211 5.28 10.19 -33.33
N TRP A 212 6.45 9.77 -33.81
CA TRP A 212 7.35 10.64 -34.57
C TRP A 212 6.69 11.30 -35.81
N TRP A 213 5.66 10.65 -36.38
CA TRP A 213 4.90 11.21 -37.50
C TRP A 213 3.85 12.26 -37.07
N ALA A 214 3.48 12.33 -35.78
CA ALA A 214 2.54 13.32 -35.27
C ALA A 214 3.11 14.75 -35.40
N PHE A 215 4.43 14.92 -35.22
CA PHE A 215 5.11 16.20 -35.46
C PHE A 215 4.92 16.74 -36.89
N ALA A 216 4.66 15.88 -37.88
CA ALA A 216 4.39 16.32 -39.26
C ALA A 216 2.95 16.83 -39.48
N VAL A 217 2.03 16.53 -38.55
CA VAL A 217 0.60 16.88 -38.62
C VAL A 217 0.16 17.79 -37.46
N ASP A 218 1.07 18.11 -36.53
CA ASP A 218 0.82 18.84 -35.27
C ASP A 218 0.24 20.26 -35.47
N TRP A 219 0.31 20.84 -36.67
CA TRP A 219 -0.32 22.13 -36.97
C TRP A 219 -1.86 22.06 -37.11
N LEU A 220 -2.46 20.86 -37.12
CA LEU A 220 -3.89 20.63 -37.39
C LEU A 220 -4.67 20.02 -36.21
N ARG A 221 -4.04 19.72 -35.06
CA ARG A 221 -4.72 19.07 -33.94
C ARG A 221 -4.48 19.80 -32.62
N ASP A 222 -5.53 19.84 -31.80
CA ASP A 222 -5.45 20.22 -30.40
C ASP A 222 -4.37 19.39 -29.68
N ASP A 223 -3.65 20.01 -28.76
CA ASP A 223 -2.66 19.31 -27.94
C ASP A 223 -3.30 18.10 -27.25
N PRO A 224 -2.61 16.94 -27.18
CA PRO A 224 -3.15 15.74 -26.56
C PRO A 224 -3.49 16.05 -25.11
N GLU A 225 -4.71 15.68 -24.70
CA GLU A 225 -5.15 15.87 -23.33
C GLU A 225 -4.23 15.11 -22.37
N PRO A 226 -3.79 15.73 -21.27
CA PRO A 226 -2.94 15.06 -20.29
C PRO A 226 -3.72 13.96 -19.57
N VAL A 227 -3.10 12.80 -19.40
CA VAL A 227 -3.59 11.74 -18.52
C VAL A 227 -3.22 12.11 -17.09
N ARG A 228 -4.24 12.22 -16.24
CA ARG A 228 -4.10 12.67 -14.85
C ARG A 228 -4.23 11.50 -13.88
N TYR A 229 -3.29 11.44 -12.94
CA TYR A 229 -3.30 10.50 -11.82
C TYR A 229 -3.37 11.27 -10.51
N THR A 230 -4.24 10.80 -9.62
CA THR A 230 -4.29 11.25 -8.24
C THR A 230 -3.63 10.19 -7.38
N LEU A 231 -2.45 10.51 -6.86
CA LEU A 231 -1.74 9.73 -5.88
C LEU A 231 -1.94 10.40 -4.50
N ALA A 232 -1.76 9.66 -3.42
CA ALA A 232 -1.78 10.22 -2.09
C ALA A 232 -0.54 9.77 -1.33
N LEU A 233 0.10 10.73 -0.69
CA LEU A 233 1.28 10.57 0.13
C LEU A 233 0.83 10.57 1.59
N ALA A 234 1.02 9.46 2.29
CA ALA A 234 0.68 9.39 3.71
C ALA A 234 1.62 10.29 4.51
N GLU A 235 1.07 11.16 5.36
CA GLU A 235 1.83 12.01 6.26
C GLU A 235 1.62 11.52 7.69
N LEU A 236 2.67 10.92 8.25
CA LEU A 236 2.68 10.39 9.60
C LEU A 236 2.95 11.52 10.60
N PRO A 237 2.38 11.48 11.80
CA PRO A 237 2.73 12.46 12.83
C PRO A 237 4.22 12.35 13.18
N ARG A 238 4.77 13.42 13.76
CA ARG A 238 6.19 13.49 14.16
C ARG A 238 6.60 12.43 15.18
N THR A 239 5.63 11.90 15.92
CA THR A 239 5.84 10.99 17.04
C THR A 239 5.02 9.73 16.83
N VAL A 240 5.54 8.60 17.31
CA VAL A 240 4.79 7.32 17.29
C VAL A 240 3.64 7.32 18.29
N GLY A 241 3.69 8.23 19.26
CA GLY A 241 2.66 8.40 20.28
C GLY A 241 3.15 9.20 21.48
N GLY A 242 2.20 9.54 22.34
CA GLY A 242 2.43 10.03 23.70
C GLY A 242 2.32 8.88 24.69
N PHE A 243 3.22 8.85 25.67
CA PHE A 243 3.31 7.77 26.64
C PHE A 243 3.29 8.32 28.05
N ASP A 244 2.64 7.56 28.93
CA ASP A 244 2.60 7.75 30.37
C ASP A 244 2.97 6.44 31.02
N ALA A 245 3.87 6.44 32.01
CA ALA A 245 4.19 5.22 32.73
C ALA A 245 3.94 5.40 34.22
N THR A 246 3.54 4.32 34.86
CA THR A 246 3.28 4.25 36.30
C THR A 246 4.04 3.08 36.87
N ALA A 247 4.94 3.35 37.80
CA ALA A 247 5.68 2.32 38.53
C ALA A 247 5.07 2.10 39.91
N ARG A 248 4.86 0.85 40.30
CA ARG A 248 4.58 0.47 41.69
C ARG A 248 5.89 0.19 42.41
N VAL A 249 6.05 0.82 43.56
CA VAL A 249 7.27 0.82 44.37
C VAL A 249 6.98 0.18 45.72
N SER A 250 7.79 -0.80 46.09
CA SER A 250 7.78 -1.37 47.44
C SER A 250 8.35 -0.34 48.42
N THR A 251 7.60 -0.05 49.47
CA THR A 251 8.02 0.86 50.54
C THR A 251 8.73 0.09 51.66
N SER A 252 9.35 0.80 52.61
CA SER A 252 10.00 0.19 53.77
C SER A 252 9.03 -0.54 54.70
N ASP A 253 7.75 -0.17 54.64
CA ASP A 253 6.68 -0.79 55.41
C ASP A 253 6.22 -2.08 54.71
N PRO A 254 6.29 -3.25 55.38
CA PRO A 254 5.94 -4.52 54.78
C PRO A 254 4.49 -4.54 54.32
N GLY A 255 4.26 -4.71 53.02
CA GLY A 255 2.94 -4.81 52.42
C GLY A 255 2.34 -3.50 51.90
N SER A 256 3.03 -2.35 52.03
CA SER A 256 2.59 -1.11 51.37
C SER A 256 3.33 -0.84 50.06
N GLU A 257 2.55 -0.47 49.05
CA GLU A 257 2.98 -0.08 47.73
C GLU A 257 2.69 1.41 47.49
N ALA A 258 3.63 2.12 46.88
CA ALA A 258 3.42 3.48 46.38
C ALA A 258 3.36 3.46 44.84
N SER A 259 2.52 4.31 44.25
CA SER A 259 2.43 4.49 42.80
C SER A 259 3.14 5.77 42.39
N VAL A 260 4.08 5.68 41.45
CA VAL A 260 4.87 6.81 40.96
C VAL A 260 4.65 6.97 39.46
N THR A 261 4.15 8.13 39.04
CA THR A 261 4.03 8.49 37.63
C THR A 261 5.39 8.92 37.08
N LEU A 262 5.78 8.37 35.94
CA LEU A 262 7.03 8.64 35.24
C LEU A 262 6.75 9.52 34.01
N PRO A 263 7.49 10.63 33.83
CA PRO A 263 7.32 11.49 32.67
C PRO A 263 8.00 10.86 31.45
N VAL A 264 7.26 10.11 30.65
CA VAL A 264 7.77 9.55 29.40
C VAL A 264 7.65 10.56 28.26
N GLY A 265 6.45 11.11 28.05
CA GLY A 265 6.16 12.08 27.01
C GLY A 265 6.11 11.45 25.62
N GLU A 266 6.43 12.24 24.59
CA GLU A 266 6.36 11.78 23.20
C GLU A 266 7.65 11.11 22.73
N VAL A 267 7.49 10.09 21.89
CA VAL A 267 8.60 9.38 21.24
C VAL A 267 8.57 9.67 19.75
N ALA A 268 9.62 10.31 19.23
CA ALA A 268 9.77 10.56 17.80
C ALA A 268 10.02 9.25 17.02
N TRP A 269 9.67 9.24 15.74
CA TRP A 269 10.04 8.15 14.83
C TRP A 269 11.55 7.89 14.81
N GLY A 270 11.95 6.61 14.86
CA GLY A 270 13.36 6.20 14.98
C GLY A 270 14.03 6.59 16.31
N GLY A 271 13.31 7.28 17.20
CA GLY A 271 13.79 7.71 18.50
C GLY A 271 13.80 6.59 19.53
N THR A 272 14.55 6.82 20.61
CA THR A 272 14.53 5.97 21.80
C THR A 272 14.37 6.87 23.02
N ARG A 273 13.46 6.50 23.93
CA ARG A 273 13.33 7.09 25.25
C ARG A 273 13.83 6.10 26.29
N ASP A 274 14.65 6.62 27.18
CA ASP A 274 15.21 5.90 28.30
C ASP A 274 14.71 6.54 29.58
N ILE A 275 14.00 5.76 30.39
CA ILE A 275 13.32 6.22 31.60
C ILE A 275 13.89 5.45 32.78
N ALA A 276 14.47 6.18 33.73
CA ALA A 276 14.91 5.61 34.99
C ALA A 276 13.69 5.23 35.85
N LEU A 277 13.71 4.02 36.40
CA LEU A 277 12.69 3.55 37.32
C LEU A 277 13.03 3.94 38.76
N PRO A 278 12.03 4.27 39.60
CA PRO A 278 12.25 4.58 41.00
C PRO A 278 12.83 3.39 41.77
N ASN A 279 13.57 3.68 42.84
CA ASN A 279 14.11 2.65 43.72
C ASN A 279 12.99 1.81 44.32
N GLY A 280 13.14 0.48 44.31
CA GLY A 280 12.12 -0.43 44.80
C GLY A 280 10.96 -0.66 43.83
N ALA A 281 11.07 -0.24 42.57
CA ALA A 281 10.09 -0.56 41.54
C ALA A 281 9.97 -2.09 41.37
N ILE A 282 8.77 -2.62 41.62
CA ILE A 282 8.44 -4.04 41.51
C ILE A 282 7.55 -4.34 40.30
N PHE A 283 6.87 -3.32 39.79
CA PHE A 283 5.97 -3.45 38.65
C PHE A 283 5.87 -2.13 37.90
N VAL A 284 5.76 -2.18 36.57
CA VAL A 284 5.59 -0.99 35.73
C VAL A 284 4.47 -1.23 34.74
N THR A 285 3.55 -0.27 34.66
CA THR A 285 2.54 -0.16 33.62
C THR A 285 2.92 0.99 32.70
N LEU A 286 3.02 0.73 31.42
CA LEU A 286 3.18 1.74 30.37
C LEU A 286 1.84 1.88 29.66
N ARG A 287 1.22 3.05 29.75
CA ARG A 287 0.05 3.40 28.94
C ARG A 287 0.50 4.34 27.85
N GLY A 288 0.08 4.12 26.61
CA GLY A 288 0.37 5.08 25.56
C GLY A 288 -0.78 5.25 24.60
N ARG A 289 -0.78 6.40 23.96
CA ARG A 289 -1.69 6.80 22.90
C ARG A 289 -0.89 6.90 21.61
N GLN A 290 -1.18 6.01 20.68
CA GLN A 290 -0.54 5.98 19.37
C GLN A 290 -0.95 7.17 18.52
N ALA A 291 -0.16 7.39 17.47
CA ALA A 291 -0.44 8.28 16.34
C ALA A 291 -1.85 8.12 15.73
N ASP A 292 -2.41 6.91 15.74
CA ASP A 292 -3.76 6.63 15.23
C ASP A 292 -4.88 6.88 16.27
N GLY A 293 -4.52 7.38 17.45
CA GLY A 293 -5.43 7.64 18.56
C GLY A 293 -5.74 6.42 19.42
N ARG A 294 -5.29 5.21 19.04
CA ARG A 294 -5.49 4.01 19.86
C ARG A 294 -4.69 4.10 21.15
N VAL A 295 -5.32 3.65 22.23
CA VAL A 295 -4.69 3.56 23.55
C VAL A 295 -4.33 2.11 23.82
N PHE A 296 -3.09 1.88 24.25
CA PHE A 296 -2.62 0.57 24.67
C PHE A 296 -2.09 0.65 26.10
N GLU A 297 -1.97 -0.52 26.72
CA GLU A 297 -1.38 -0.70 28.03
C GLU A 297 -0.44 -1.90 27.98
N ASP A 298 0.84 -1.66 28.24
CA ASP A 298 1.88 -2.65 28.42
C ASP A 298 2.23 -2.77 29.89
N THR A 299 2.64 -3.96 30.32
CA THR A 299 3.08 -4.20 31.69
C THR A 299 4.44 -4.89 31.72
N SER A 300 5.19 -4.74 32.81
CA SER A 300 6.50 -5.38 32.98
C SER A 300 6.49 -6.91 32.88
N SER A 301 5.34 -7.55 33.04
CA SER A 301 5.14 -9.00 32.86
C SER A 301 4.78 -9.42 31.44
N ALA A 302 4.38 -8.48 30.59
CA ALA A 302 3.85 -8.74 29.25
C ALA A 302 4.29 -7.65 28.26
N ALA A 303 5.55 -7.21 28.35
CA ALA A 303 6.10 -6.23 27.42
C ALA A 303 5.97 -6.79 25.99
N SER A 304 5.02 -6.23 25.24
CA SER A 304 4.65 -6.76 23.94
C SER A 304 5.34 -5.98 22.83
N ALA A 305 5.64 -6.66 21.73
CA ALA A 305 6.12 -6.01 20.52
C ALA A 305 4.91 -5.35 19.85
N HIS A 306 4.75 -4.04 20.02
CA HIS A 306 3.76 -3.28 19.27
C HIS A 306 4.24 -3.01 17.85
N PRO A 307 3.32 -2.81 16.88
CA PRO A 307 3.71 -2.51 15.51
C PRO A 307 4.59 -1.25 15.40
N TRP A 308 4.37 -0.25 16.26
CA TRP A 308 4.98 1.08 16.15
C TRP A 308 6.23 1.27 17.02
N TYR A 309 6.36 0.51 18.11
CA TYR A 309 7.46 0.64 19.06
C TYR A 309 7.70 -0.69 19.78
N ALA A 310 8.87 -0.80 20.41
CA ALA A 310 9.21 -1.88 21.31
C ALA A 310 9.49 -1.32 22.69
N THR A 311 8.96 -1.98 23.72
CA THR A 311 9.20 -1.64 25.12
C THR A 311 10.08 -2.72 25.74
N THR A 312 11.10 -2.31 26.49
CA THR A 312 11.90 -3.19 27.34
C THR A 312 11.90 -2.63 28.75
N ILE A 313 11.47 -3.44 29.72
CA ILE A 313 11.44 -3.07 31.13
C ILE A 313 12.40 -3.99 31.88
N ASP A 314 13.46 -3.42 32.43
CA ASP A 314 14.44 -4.11 33.27
C ASP A 314 14.39 -3.55 34.70
N LEU A 315 13.66 -4.25 35.57
CA LEU A 315 13.52 -3.86 36.98
C LEU A 315 14.85 -3.93 37.74
N LYS A 316 15.75 -4.86 37.37
CA LYS A 316 17.05 -5.02 38.04
C LYS A 316 17.99 -3.87 37.68
N ALA A 317 18.02 -3.50 36.41
CA ALA A 317 18.74 -2.31 35.95
C ALA A 317 18.01 -1.00 36.30
N ARG A 318 16.76 -1.08 36.80
CA ARG A 318 15.87 0.05 37.08
C ARG A 318 15.68 0.95 35.87
N ARG A 319 15.39 0.34 34.73
CA ARG A 319 15.36 1.02 33.44
C ARG A 319 14.17 0.55 32.61
N MET A 320 13.47 1.49 32.00
CA MET A 320 12.49 1.23 30.96
C MET A 320 12.94 1.94 29.68
N VAL A 321 12.99 1.21 28.58
CA VAL A 321 13.36 1.73 27.27
C VAL A 321 12.19 1.57 26.33
N ILE A 322 11.80 2.67 25.68
CA ILE A 322 10.81 2.67 24.60
C ILE A 322 11.53 3.07 23.33
N ARG A 323 11.62 2.14 22.39
CA ARG A 323 12.25 2.37 21.09
C ARG A 323 11.18 2.40 20.02
N ALA A 324 11.02 3.54 19.35
CA ALA A 324 10.23 3.58 18.13
C ALA A 324 10.86 2.64 17.10
N ARG A 325 10.05 1.81 16.46
CA ARG A 325 10.52 0.95 15.38
C ARG A 325 10.91 1.82 14.18
N GLY A 326 11.80 1.30 13.35
CA GLY A 326 12.04 1.89 12.04
C GLY A 326 10.72 1.92 11.27
N LEU A 327 10.51 2.94 10.45
CA LEU A 327 9.23 3.11 9.76
C LEU A 327 8.93 1.90 8.86
N ASP A 328 9.90 1.45 8.09
CA ASP A 328 9.76 0.26 7.23
C ASP A 328 9.45 -1.01 8.04
N GLU A 329 10.02 -1.15 9.23
CA GLU A 329 9.79 -2.28 10.14
C GLU A 329 8.38 -2.24 10.73
N ALA A 330 7.93 -1.06 11.17
CA ALA A 330 6.59 -0.85 11.70
C ALA A 330 5.51 -1.15 10.65
N LEU A 331 5.80 -0.86 9.39
CA LEU A 331 4.91 -1.06 8.26
C LEU A 331 4.98 -2.46 7.65
N ALA A 332 5.99 -3.25 7.98
CA ALA A 332 6.15 -4.62 7.51
C ALA A 332 5.34 -5.64 8.33
N GLN A 333 4.83 -5.25 9.51
CA GLN A 333 4.05 -6.15 10.36
C GLN A 333 2.59 -6.27 9.89
N PRO A 334 2.04 -7.49 9.84
CA PRO A 334 0.71 -7.78 9.31
C PRO A 334 -0.46 -7.33 10.19
#